data_AF-M1EG51-F1
#
_entry.id   AF-M1EG51-F1
#
_cell.length_a   1.000
_cell.length_b   1.000
_cell.length_c   1.000
_cell.angle_alpha   90.00
_cell.angle_beta   90.00
_cell.angle_gamma   90.00
#
_symmetry.space_group_name_H-M   'P 1'
#
loop_
_entity.id
_entity.type
_entity.pdbx_description
1 polymer ?
#
loop_
_entity_poly.entity_id
_entity_poly.type
_entity_poly.pdbx_seq_one_letter_code
_entity_poly.pdbx_strand_id
1 'polypeptide(L)'
;VAALSCCQESYGVSVIVGVPPNSQNLSMNPMFLLTGRTWKGAIFGGFKSKDSVPKLVADFMAKKFPLDPLITHVLPFEKINEGFDLLRSGKSIRTILT
;
A
#
# COMPACT_ATOMS: atom_id res chain seq x y z
N VAL A 1 13.85 6.05 -6.31
CA VAL A 1 13.53 7.23 -7.15
C VAL A 1 12.89 6.91 -8.50
N ALA A 2 13.00 5.69 -9.03
CA ALA A 2 12.41 5.32 -10.32
C ALA A 2 10.92 5.69 -10.47
N ALA A 3 10.12 5.47 -9.42
CA ALA A 3 8.71 5.83 -9.37
C ALA A 3 8.42 7.35 -9.41
N LEU A 4 9.39 8.20 -9.08
CA LEU A 4 9.27 9.66 -9.24
C LEU A 4 9.73 10.09 -10.62
N SER A 5 10.84 9.53 -11.12
CA SER A 5 11.40 9.89 -12.42
C SER A 5 10.53 9.46 -13.59
N CYS A 6 9.72 8.39 -13.44
CA CYS A 6 8.78 7.96 -14.48
C CYS A 6 7.52 8.84 -14.58
N CYS A 7 7.26 9.69 -13.58
CA CYS A 7 6.15 10.62 -13.64
C CYS A 7 6.41 11.72 -14.68
N GLN A 8 5.36 12.21 -15.32
CA GLN A 8 5.44 13.32 -16.25
C GLN A 8 6.09 14.54 -15.57
N GLU A 9 6.93 15.25 -16.32
CA GLU A 9 7.85 16.25 -15.77
C GLU A 9 7.20 17.47 -15.12
N SER A 10 6.14 17.98 -15.71
CA SER A 10 5.51 19.26 -15.37
C SER A 10 4.37 19.17 -14.36
N TYR A 11 3.74 18.00 -14.20
CA TYR A 11 2.55 17.82 -13.36
C TYR A 11 2.43 16.44 -12.72
N GLY A 12 3.41 15.55 -12.95
CA GLY A 12 3.36 14.19 -12.45
C GLY A 12 3.37 14.11 -10.93
N VAL A 13 2.59 13.18 -10.37
CA VAL A 13 2.49 12.97 -8.93
C VAL A 13 3.00 11.58 -8.58
N SER A 14 3.96 11.50 -7.67
CA SER A 14 4.44 10.25 -7.09
C SER A 14 4.05 10.20 -5.61
N VAL A 15 3.53 9.06 -5.15
CA VAL A 15 3.10 8.87 -3.75
C VAL A 15 3.85 7.69 -3.15
N ILE A 16 4.61 7.94 -2.08
CA ILE A 16 5.30 6.90 -1.32
C ILE A 16 4.29 6.23 -0.37
N VAL A 17 4.12 4.92 -0.52
CA VAL A 17 3.27 4.08 0.34
C VAL A 17 4.10 2.99 1.06
N GLY A 18 5.18 2.52 0.44
CA GLY A 18 6.09 1.56 1.06
C GLY A 18 6.90 2.16 2.22
N VAL A 19 7.23 1.34 3.21
CA VAL A 19 8.03 1.74 4.38
C VAL A 19 9.48 1.28 4.19
N PRO A 20 10.47 2.20 4.17
CA PRO A 20 11.87 1.82 4.05
C PRO A 20 12.43 1.24 5.36
N PRO A 21 13.57 0.52 5.32
CA PRO A 21 14.28 0.11 6.52
C PRO A 21 14.72 1.31 7.37
N ASN A 22 14.90 1.09 8.67
CA ASN A 22 15.33 2.12 9.60
C ASN A 22 16.68 2.75 9.19
N SER A 23 16.80 4.05 9.39
CA SER A 23 18.03 4.83 9.17
C SER A 23 18.57 4.81 7.73
N GLN A 24 17.71 4.57 6.73
CA GLN A 24 18.06 4.68 5.32
C GLN A 24 17.75 6.07 4.77
N ASN A 25 18.74 6.67 4.12
CA ASN A 25 18.57 7.91 3.39
C ASN A 25 18.35 7.65 1.90
N LEU A 26 17.69 8.59 1.27
CA LEU A 26 17.35 8.58 -0.15
C LEU A 26 18.10 9.74 -0.84
N SER A 27 18.67 9.47 -2.00
CA SER A 27 19.28 10.49 -2.87
C SER A 27 18.49 10.64 -4.17
N MET A 28 18.31 11.88 -4.63
CA MET A 28 17.55 12.21 -5.85
C MET A 28 18.02 13.55 -6.44
N ASN A 29 17.84 13.74 -7.75
CA ASN A 29 18.13 15.01 -8.41
C ASN A 29 16.96 16.01 -8.16
N PRO A 30 17.21 17.17 -7.52
CA PRO A 30 16.17 18.17 -7.23
C PRO A 30 15.44 18.71 -8.47
N MET A 31 16.07 18.62 -9.65
CA MET A 31 15.44 18.98 -10.92
C MET A 31 14.14 18.21 -11.17
N PHE A 32 14.00 17.00 -10.61
CA PHE A 32 12.74 16.26 -10.71
C PHE A 32 11.55 16.99 -10.09
N LEU A 33 11.75 17.78 -9.03
CA LEU A 33 10.69 18.56 -8.39
C LEU A 33 10.59 19.96 -8.98
N LEU A 34 11.72 20.63 -9.24
CA LEU A 34 11.74 21.98 -9.81
C LEU A 34 11.00 22.07 -11.15
N THR A 35 11.03 20.99 -11.93
CA THR A 35 10.37 20.91 -13.24
C THR A 35 8.84 20.76 -13.16
N GLY A 36 8.29 20.47 -11.98
CA GLY A 36 6.83 20.48 -11.74
C GLY A 36 6.25 19.22 -11.08
N ARG A 37 7.04 18.18 -10.81
CA ARG A 37 6.51 16.97 -10.14
C ARG A 37 6.16 17.25 -8.68
N THR A 38 5.12 16.59 -8.20
CA THR A 38 4.78 16.51 -6.77
C THR A 38 5.22 15.17 -6.20
N TRP A 39 5.92 15.20 -5.07
CA TRP A 39 6.26 14.00 -4.31
C TRP A 39 5.72 14.08 -2.89
N LYS A 40 4.91 13.09 -2.51
CA LYS A 40 4.24 13.06 -1.20
C LYS A 40 4.15 11.64 -0.65
N GLY A 41 3.78 11.53 0.62
CA GLY A 41 3.45 10.25 1.26
C GLY A 41 2.04 10.29 1.85
N ALA A 42 1.51 9.11 2.17
CA ALA A 42 0.27 8.99 2.93
C ALA A 42 0.31 7.75 3.81
N ILE A 43 -0.15 7.88 5.06
CA ILE A 43 -0.38 6.75 5.95
C ILE A 43 -1.85 6.37 5.84
N PHE A 44 -2.12 5.06 5.77
CA PHE A 44 -3.49 4.53 5.70
C PHE A 44 -4.33 5.16 4.57
N GLY A 45 -3.70 5.44 3.43
CA GLY A 45 -4.35 6.09 2.27
C GLY A 45 -4.81 7.54 2.51
N GLY A 46 -4.45 8.16 3.64
CA GLY A 46 -4.93 9.49 4.03
C GLY A 46 -6.31 9.47 4.71
N PHE A 47 -6.84 8.29 5.05
CA PHE A 47 -8.14 8.18 5.69
C PHE A 47 -8.08 8.49 7.19
N LYS A 48 -9.11 9.20 7.67
CA LYS A 48 -9.40 9.30 9.12
C LYS A 48 -10.07 8.00 9.56
N SER A 49 -9.36 7.17 10.30
CA SER A 49 -9.75 5.77 10.57
C SER A 49 -11.18 5.62 11.08
N LYS A 50 -11.51 6.27 12.21
CA LYS A 50 -12.83 6.18 12.86
C LYS A 50 -13.99 6.60 11.96
N ASP A 51 -13.76 7.60 11.10
CA ASP A 51 -14.80 8.15 10.22
C ASP A 51 -14.91 7.38 8.91
N SER A 52 -13.81 6.83 8.41
CA SER A 52 -13.70 6.30 7.05
C SER A 52 -13.91 4.80 6.97
N VAL A 53 -13.45 4.03 7.98
CA VAL A 53 -13.59 2.56 7.98
C VAL A 53 -15.05 2.12 7.90
N PRO A 54 -16.00 2.67 8.69
CA PRO A 54 -17.41 2.28 8.57
C PRO A 54 -17.99 2.54 7.17
N LYS A 55 -17.55 3.62 6.51
CA LYS A 55 -17.98 3.96 5.15
C LYS A 55 -17.42 2.97 4.12
N LEU A 56 -16.16 2.57 4.26
CA LEU A 56 -15.54 1.57 3.41
C LEU A 56 -16.25 0.21 3.54
N VAL A 57 -16.64 -0.19 4.75
CA VAL A 57 -17.43 -1.41 4.97
C VAL A 57 -18.80 -1.29 4.28
N ALA A 58 -19.49 -0.17 4.45
CA ALA A 58 -20.77 0.06 3.77
C ALA A 58 -20.64 0.00 2.25
N ASP A 59 -19.58 0.59 1.69
CA ASP A 59 -19.28 0.55 0.25
C ASP A 59 -18.97 -0.87 -0.25
N PHE A 60 -18.26 -1.68 0.56
CA PHE A 60 -18.02 -3.09 0.27
C PHE A 60 -19.33 -3.90 0.28
N MET A 61 -20.18 -3.72 1.30
CA MET A 61 -21.49 -4.39 1.37
C MET A 61 -22.42 -3.98 0.22
N ALA A 62 -22.30 -2.73 -0.24
CA ALA A 62 -22.95 -2.22 -1.44
C ALA A 62 -22.28 -2.67 -2.76
N LYS A 63 -21.31 -3.59 -2.70
CA LYS A 63 -20.58 -4.17 -3.84
C LYS A 63 -19.86 -3.15 -4.72
N LYS A 64 -19.42 -2.00 -4.18
CA LYS A 64 -18.72 -0.96 -4.94
C LYS A 64 -17.29 -1.34 -5.33
N PHE A 65 -16.68 -2.28 -4.60
CA PHE A 65 -15.37 -2.84 -4.93
C PHE A 65 -15.24 -4.26 -4.38
N PRO A 66 -14.42 -5.12 -5.02
CA PRO A 66 -14.16 -6.47 -4.52
C PRO A 66 -13.04 -6.49 -3.48
N LEU A 67 -13.16 -7.37 -2.47
CA LEU A 67 -12.07 -7.70 -1.54
C LEU A 67 -11.58 -9.14 -1.71
N ASP A 68 -12.46 -10.04 -2.15
CA ASP A 68 -12.16 -11.48 -2.30
C ASP A 68 -10.89 -11.78 -3.11
N PRO A 69 -10.56 -11.08 -4.21
CA PRO A 69 -9.32 -11.33 -4.96
C PRO A 69 -8.04 -11.09 -4.16
N LEU A 70 -8.10 -10.36 -3.04
CA LEU A 70 -6.95 -10.14 -2.17
C LEU A 70 -6.72 -11.31 -1.21
N ILE A 71 -7.76 -12.09 -0.90
CA ILE A 71 -7.71 -13.23 0.01
C ILE A 71 -7.22 -14.44 -0.77
N THR A 72 -5.98 -14.86 -0.54
CA THR A 72 -5.42 -16.04 -1.22
C THR A 72 -5.39 -17.28 -0.34
N HIS A 73 -5.40 -17.11 0.99
CA HIS A 73 -5.40 -18.21 1.94
C HIS A 73 -6.30 -17.90 3.14
N VAL A 74 -6.93 -18.93 3.69
CA VAL A 74 -7.65 -18.89 4.96
C VAL A 74 -7.12 -20.03 5.81
N LEU A 75 -6.60 -19.73 7.00
CA LEU A 75 -6.01 -20.71 7.91
C LEU A 75 -6.56 -20.50 9.33
N PRO A 76 -6.65 -21.55 10.15
CA PRO A 76 -6.94 -21.39 11.57
C PRO A 76 -5.77 -20.67 12.27
N PHE A 77 -6.05 -19.89 13.32
CA PHE A 77 -5.07 -19.05 14.02
C PHE A 77 -3.82 -19.82 14.50
N GLU A 78 -3.96 -21.09 14.89
CA GLU A 78 -2.85 -21.94 15.34
C GLU A 78 -1.76 -22.11 14.27
N LYS A 79 -2.10 -21.90 13.00
CA LYS A 79 -1.20 -21.97 11.84
C LYS A 79 -0.57 -20.64 11.46
N ILE A 80 -0.52 -19.67 12.38
CA ILE A 80 0.08 -18.35 12.13
C ILE A 80 1.47 -18.40 11.47
N ASN A 81 2.34 -19.32 11.90
CA ASN A 81 3.69 -19.44 11.33
C ASN A 81 3.68 -19.91 9.88
N GLU A 82 2.80 -20.85 9.52
CA GLU A 82 2.57 -21.26 8.13
C GLU A 82 2.13 -20.06 7.28
N GLY A 83 1.26 -19.21 7.83
CA GLY A 83 0.84 -17.96 7.19
C GLY A 83 2.01 -16.99 6.91
N PHE A 84 2.95 -16.85 7.86
CA PHE A 84 4.16 -16.04 7.64
C PHE A 84 5.10 -16.64 6.58
N ASP A 85 5.22 -17.96 6.51
CA ASP A 85 6.06 -18.63 5.52
C ASP A 85 5.50 -18.48 4.09
N LEU A 86 4.17 -18.52 3.94
CA LEU A 86 3.50 -18.19 2.68
C LEU A 86 3.78 -16.76 2.22
N LEU A 87 3.78 -15.80 3.16
CA LEU A 87 4.11 -14.40 2.86
C LEU A 87 5.56 -14.24 2.40
N ARG A 88 6.51 -14.81 3.15
CA ARG A 88 7.95 -14.70 2.87
C ARG A 88 8.34 -15.40 1.57
N SER A 89 7.69 -16.52 1.24
CA SER A 89 7.94 -17.26 0.00
C SER A 89 7.25 -16.65 -1.23
N GLY A 90 6.50 -15.55 -1.07
CA GLY A 90 5.79 -14.88 -2.17
C GLY A 90 4.57 -15.64 -2.69
N LYS A 91 4.10 -16.66 -1.97
CA LYS A 91 2.95 -17.50 -2.37
C LYS A 91 1.60 -16.92 -1.94
N SER A 92 1.58 -15.91 -1.07
CA SER A 92 0.35 -15.26 -0.61
C SER A 92 0.30 -13.76 -0.88
N ILE A 93 -0.91 -13.22 -1.08
CA ILE A 93 -1.19 -11.78 -1.02
C ILE A 93 -1.74 -11.39 0.36
N ARG A 94 -2.82 -12.05 0.80
CA ARG A 94 -3.34 -11.98 2.17
C ARG A 94 -3.76 -13.36 2.65
N THR A 95 -3.38 -13.67 3.89
CA THR A 95 -3.85 -14.83 4.64
C THR A 95 -4.80 -14.33 5.72
N ILE A 96 -6.04 -14.81 5.73
CA ILE A 96 -6.99 -14.56 6.81
C ILE A 96 -6.82 -15.66 7.86
N LEU A 97 -6.62 -15.26 9.11
CA LEU A 97 -6.58 -16.16 10.25
C LEU A 97 -7.96 -16.16 10.91
N THR A 98 -8.58 -17.33 11.00
CA THR A 98 -9.87 -17.54 11.66
C THR A 98 -9.70 -18.15 13.03
#